data_AF-A0A377J4J4-F1
#
_entry.id   AF-A0A377J4J4-F1
#
_cell.length_a   1.000
_cell.length_b   1.000
_cell.length_c   1.000
_cell.angle_alpha   90.00
_cell.angle_beta   90.00
_cell.angle_gamma   90.00
#
_symmetry.space_group_name_H-M   'P 1'
#
loop_
_entity.id
_entity.type
_entity.pdbx_description
1 polymer ?
#
loop_
_entity_poly.entity_id
_entity_poly.type
_entity_poly.pdbx_seq_one_letter_code
_entity_poly.pdbx_strand_id
1 'polypeptide(L)'
;MLGGFSLSFVLSALLYDYSWDGRAYHQIGILYFANGWNPVWQKMADVESLLPYLSHEIWVEHYLKFSEVVASSIVSAFASIAPSSLDTIELGKALNFIAVFGAFLYSVSVLAKFIHPLPATIISLFASFSPVVGAQIATYYVDGLLSCALLVAFCAIVDREFYRRQLVDSSPSEISSLKRAMFARSCILAGALLAMASIKLTGIAYAGFIGLGYLVYLLWFYPFKEAKPLIVLGLITGSLILACNANPLLTNLALGKHFGYPLLGKDKIDIIIGQQPKVFDELNSGTKLLYSLFSRTQNCTAQCTPQLKAPFSRLHDEAPNVDTRIAGFGAYFSGAVLLSVLMVVLFAQGFRRKEILGLLVLVTGSFLINPESWWARYVPQMYFVPLLVLVASYYLSKPPLSSLLRIALLLTITINTALYATQFYKHGSRYKHATQARLDSAKTYAKEQQLYIYSNGWEHSFLHKLESAKIPFTRLISKDNAPTPLYVVPNSLGEIYWSIESL
;
A
#
# COMPACT_ATOMS: atom_id res chain seq x y z
N MET A 1 -0.89 -22.12 7.29
CA MET A 1 -0.14 -20.89 7.68
C MET A 1 1.33 -20.98 7.27
N LEU A 2 2.11 -21.96 7.76
CA LEU A 2 3.54 -22.09 7.43
C LEU A 2 3.87 -22.06 5.92
N GLY A 3 3.11 -22.80 5.09
CA GLY A 3 3.31 -22.77 3.63
C GLY A 3 3.08 -21.39 2.99
N GLY A 4 2.19 -20.56 3.56
CA GLY A 4 1.96 -19.19 3.07
C GLY A 4 3.10 -18.23 3.43
N PHE A 5 3.71 -18.41 4.61
CA PHE A 5 4.92 -17.66 4.99
C PHE A 5 6.10 -18.04 4.09
N SER A 6 6.37 -19.35 3.92
CA SER A 6 7.44 -19.82 3.02
C SER A 6 7.25 -19.33 1.59
N LEU A 7 6.01 -19.40 1.06
CA LEU A 7 5.68 -18.88 -0.26
C LEU A 7 5.92 -17.37 -0.36
N SER A 8 5.60 -16.61 0.69
CA SER A 8 5.82 -15.15 0.72
C SER A 8 7.30 -14.80 0.57
N PHE A 9 8.20 -15.50 1.26
CA PHE A 9 9.65 -15.29 1.11
C PHE A 9 10.14 -15.66 -0.29
N VAL A 10 9.68 -16.79 -0.84
CA VAL A 10 10.05 -17.21 -2.21
C VAL A 10 9.59 -16.18 -3.24
N LEU A 11 8.34 -15.74 -3.18
CA LEU A 11 7.80 -14.72 -4.10
C LEU A 11 8.55 -13.38 -3.96
N SER A 12 8.88 -13.00 -2.73
CA SER A 12 9.65 -11.79 -2.44
C SER A 12 11.05 -11.82 -3.07
N ALA A 13 11.76 -12.94 -2.95
CA ALA A 13 13.09 -13.14 -3.51
C ALA A 13 13.13 -13.14 -5.04
N LEU A 14 12.04 -13.57 -5.70
CA LEU A 14 11.99 -13.74 -7.15
C LEU A 14 11.78 -12.44 -7.92
N LEU A 15 11.25 -11.41 -7.28
CA LEU A 15 10.90 -10.14 -7.92
C LEU A 15 11.80 -9.05 -7.35
N TYR A 16 12.30 -8.14 -8.17
CA TYR A 16 13.07 -6.99 -7.68
C TYR A 16 12.17 -5.79 -7.48
N ASP A 17 12.47 -4.99 -6.45
CA ASP A 17 11.79 -3.71 -6.29
C ASP A 17 12.18 -2.78 -7.45
N TYR A 18 11.20 -2.38 -8.24
CA TYR A 18 11.36 -1.46 -9.36
C TYR A 18 10.64 -0.13 -9.12
N SER A 19 10.21 0.12 -7.89
CA SER A 19 9.50 1.34 -7.52
C SER A 19 10.46 2.48 -7.18
N TRP A 20 9.97 3.72 -7.20
CA TRP A 20 10.81 4.88 -6.89
C TRP A 20 10.99 5.05 -5.38
N ASP A 21 9.92 5.30 -4.62
CA ASP A 21 9.95 5.47 -3.15
C ASP A 21 10.65 4.28 -2.46
N GLY A 22 10.38 3.07 -2.94
CA GLY A 22 10.94 1.83 -2.41
C GLY A 22 12.47 1.80 -2.43
N ARG A 23 13.06 2.18 -3.57
CA ARG A 23 14.51 2.21 -3.77
C ARG A 23 15.18 3.47 -3.25
N ALA A 24 14.46 4.60 -3.28
CA ALA A 24 14.98 5.90 -2.90
C ALA A 24 15.17 6.02 -1.38
N TYR A 25 14.17 5.65 -0.57
CA TYR A 25 14.28 5.88 0.88
C TYR A 25 13.82 4.69 1.75
N HIS A 26 12.88 3.85 1.30
CA HIS A 26 12.46 2.71 2.12
C HIS A 26 13.59 1.67 2.30
N GLN A 27 14.27 1.29 1.21
CA GLN A 27 15.44 0.39 1.28
C GLN A 27 16.60 0.97 2.08
N ILE A 28 16.79 2.30 2.04
CA ILE A 28 17.81 2.97 2.84
C ILE A 28 17.47 2.89 4.32
N GLY A 29 16.22 3.19 4.69
CA GLY A 29 15.75 3.01 6.07
C GLY A 29 15.96 1.57 6.56
N ILE A 30 15.63 0.58 5.73
CA ILE A 30 15.85 -0.85 6.04
C ILE A 30 17.32 -1.15 6.29
N LEU A 31 18.23 -0.66 5.44
CA LEU A 31 19.67 -0.84 5.59
C LEU A 31 20.17 -0.22 6.90
N TYR A 32 19.74 1.00 7.22
CA TYR A 32 20.10 1.67 8.46
C TYR A 32 19.61 0.91 9.70
N PHE A 33 18.34 0.47 9.70
CA PHE A 33 17.80 -0.35 10.79
C PHE A 33 18.54 -1.68 10.94
N ALA A 34 18.84 -2.36 9.83
CA ALA A 34 19.54 -3.64 9.84
C ALA A 34 20.96 -3.54 10.44
N ASN A 35 21.54 -2.33 10.43
CA ASN A 35 22.86 -2.01 10.99
C ASN A 35 22.79 -1.24 12.31
N GLY A 36 21.64 -1.28 13.01
CA GLY A 36 21.53 -0.80 14.39
C GLY A 36 21.20 0.68 14.56
N TRP A 37 20.79 1.40 13.51
CA TRP A 37 20.31 2.77 13.64
C TRP A 37 19.08 2.84 14.54
N ASN A 38 19.13 3.70 15.56
CA ASN A 38 17.98 3.99 16.41
C ASN A 38 17.42 5.40 16.14
N PRO A 39 16.29 5.53 15.42
CA PRO A 39 15.74 6.82 15.00
C PRO A 39 15.14 7.65 16.14
N VAL A 40 15.02 7.09 17.35
CA VAL A 40 14.56 7.84 18.53
C VAL A 40 15.71 8.67 19.11
N TRP A 41 16.94 8.15 19.04
CA TRP A 41 18.10 8.72 19.73
C TRP A 41 19.19 9.23 18.79
N GLN A 42 19.16 8.82 17.52
CA GLN A 42 20.22 9.10 16.55
C GLN A 42 19.62 9.62 15.25
N LYS A 43 20.35 10.53 14.61
CA LYS A 43 20.17 10.86 13.19
C LYS A 43 20.90 9.84 12.33
N MET A 44 20.52 9.74 11.07
CA MET A 44 21.22 8.89 10.10
C MET A 44 22.69 9.32 9.95
N ALA A 45 22.96 10.62 10.00
CA ALA A 45 24.31 11.16 9.93
C ALA A 45 25.21 10.73 11.10
N ASP A 46 24.64 10.24 12.21
CA ASP A 46 25.41 9.78 13.38
C ASP A 46 25.91 8.33 13.20
N VAL A 47 25.48 7.63 12.14
CA VAL A 47 25.90 6.25 11.83
C VAL A 47 27.07 6.28 10.86
N GLU A 48 28.29 6.45 11.38
CA GLU A 48 29.52 6.63 10.58
C GLU A 48 29.73 5.55 9.52
N SER A 49 29.47 4.28 9.86
CA SER A 49 29.62 3.14 8.95
C SER A 49 28.73 3.21 7.71
N LEU A 50 27.65 4.00 7.77
CA LEU A 50 26.70 4.16 6.68
C LEU A 50 26.68 5.56 6.07
N LEU A 51 27.56 6.47 6.49
CA LEU A 51 27.69 7.81 5.88
C LEU A 51 27.78 7.80 4.35
N PRO A 52 28.47 6.84 3.69
CA PRO A 52 28.42 6.75 2.24
C PRO A 52 26.98 6.61 1.71
N TYR A 53 26.11 5.86 2.38
CA TYR A 53 24.72 5.60 1.97
C TYR A 53 23.72 6.68 2.45
N LEU A 54 24.22 7.74 3.08
CA LEU A 54 23.39 8.84 3.55
C LEU A 54 22.72 9.54 2.36
N SER A 55 21.40 9.45 2.30
CA SER A 55 20.55 10.18 1.36
C SER A 55 19.10 10.13 1.81
N HIS A 56 18.30 11.06 1.28
CA HIS A 56 16.85 11.11 1.53
C HIS A 56 16.48 11.15 3.02
N GLU A 57 17.34 11.73 3.86
CA GLU A 57 17.22 11.75 5.32
C GLU A 57 15.88 12.34 5.74
N ILE A 58 15.41 13.35 5.00
CA ILE A 58 14.13 13.99 5.27
C ILE A 58 12.94 13.02 5.22
N TRP A 59 12.99 12.01 4.36
CA TRP A 59 11.94 10.99 4.26
C TRP A 59 12.20 9.88 5.27
N VAL A 60 13.44 9.39 5.36
CA VAL A 60 13.80 8.26 6.22
C VAL A 60 13.66 8.61 7.70
N GLU A 61 14.05 9.79 8.15
CA GLU A 61 14.00 10.22 9.55
C GLU A 61 12.60 10.63 10.01
N HIS A 62 11.79 11.19 9.10
CA HIS A 62 10.53 11.84 9.47
C HIS A 62 9.25 11.12 8.99
N TYR A 63 9.36 10.05 8.18
CA TYR A 63 8.23 9.17 7.91
C TYR A 63 8.09 8.07 8.96
N LEU A 64 6.87 7.50 9.03
CA LEU A 64 6.58 6.33 9.84
C LEU A 64 7.37 5.12 9.31
N LYS A 65 7.72 4.18 10.20
CA LYS A 65 8.78 3.19 9.96
C LYS A 65 8.34 1.74 10.09
N PHE A 66 7.04 1.47 10.21
CA PHE A 66 6.54 0.11 10.49
C PHE A 66 7.05 -0.92 9.47
N SER A 67 6.91 -0.61 8.18
CA SER A 67 7.33 -1.50 7.10
C SER A 67 8.84 -1.76 7.14
N GLU A 68 9.63 -0.72 7.37
CA GLU A 68 11.08 -0.75 7.35
C GLU A 68 11.66 -1.50 8.55
N VAL A 69 11.07 -1.34 9.74
CA VAL A 69 11.46 -2.09 10.94
C VAL A 69 11.17 -3.58 10.79
N VAL A 70 10.01 -3.93 10.23
CA VAL A 70 9.67 -5.34 10.01
C VAL A 70 10.55 -5.94 8.90
N ALA A 71 10.75 -5.19 7.80
CA ALA A 71 11.60 -5.62 6.70
C ALA A 71 13.07 -5.76 7.15
N SER A 72 13.62 -4.84 7.94
CA SER A 72 14.99 -4.95 8.45
C SER A 72 15.17 -6.17 9.35
N SER A 73 14.19 -6.47 10.20
CA SER A 73 14.19 -7.68 11.03
C SER A 73 14.28 -8.95 10.17
N ILE A 74 13.55 -8.99 9.05
CA ILE A 74 13.63 -10.08 8.07
C ILE A 74 15.02 -10.11 7.42
N VAL A 75 15.52 -8.97 6.92
CA VAL A 75 16.83 -8.88 6.26
C VAL A 75 17.94 -9.37 7.17
N SER A 76 18.00 -8.87 8.41
CA SER A 76 19.00 -9.26 9.40
C SER A 76 18.92 -10.74 9.77
N ALA A 77 17.72 -11.31 9.86
CA ALA A 77 17.54 -12.73 10.18
C ALA A 77 18.08 -13.69 9.10
N PHE A 78 18.06 -13.25 7.83
CA PHE A 78 18.51 -14.07 6.70
C PHE A 78 19.91 -13.71 6.18
N ALA A 79 20.50 -12.60 6.64
CA ALA A 79 21.80 -12.11 6.19
C ALA A 79 22.94 -13.15 6.27
N SER A 80 22.96 -13.98 7.31
CA SER A 80 24.03 -14.98 7.52
C SER A 80 23.86 -16.29 6.75
N ILE A 81 22.64 -16.59 6.28
CA ILE A 81 22.29 -17.87 5.64
C ILE A 81 21.91 -17.73 4.16
N ALA A 82 21.67 -16.52 3.68
CA ALA A 82 21.33 -16.28 2.29
C ALA A 82 22.54 -16.58 1.38
N PRO A 83 22.32 -17.26 0.24
CA PRO A 83 23.38 -17.45 -0.74
C PRO A 83 23.79 -16.10 -1.33
N SER A 84 25.05 -15.96 -1.74
CA SER A 84 25.58 -14.73 -2.37
C SER A 84 24.83 -14.28 -3.64
N SER A 85 24.05 -15.17 -4.26
CA SER A 85 23.18 -14.84 -5.40
C SER A 85 21.85 -14.19 -5.01
N LEU A 86 21.51 -14.18 -3.73
CA LEU A 86 20.28 -13.60 -3.20
C LEU A 86 20.59 -12.30 -2.46
N ASP A 87 20.05 -11.20 -2.98
CA ASP A 87 20.02 -9.93 -2.26
C ASP A 87 18.97 -10.01 -1.14
N THR A 88 19.43 -10.06 0.11
CA THR A 88 18.56 -10.23 1.28
C THR A 88 17.60 -9.07 1.45
N ILE A 89 17.92 -7.87 0.92
CA ILE A 89 16.99 -6.75 0.93
C ILE A 89 15.71 -7.06 0.16
N GLU A 90 15.72 -8.01 -0.78
CA GLU A 90 14.49 -8.37 -1.50
C GLU A 90 13.57 -9.26 -0.65
N LEU A 91 14.07 -9.89 0.42
CA LEU A 91 13.25 -10.73 1.31
C LEU A 91 12.33 -9.92 2.22
N GLY A 92 12.69 -8.68 2.58
CA GLY A 92 11.87 -7.85 3.47
C GLY A 92 10.49 -7.51 2.91
N LYS A 93 10.32 -7.55 1.57
CA LYS A 93 9.02 -7.37 0.90
C LYS A 93 8.04 -8.53 1.14
N ALA A 94 8.49 -9.63 1.76
CA ALA A 94 7.64 -10.73 2.17
C ALA A 94 6.51 -10.23 3.08
N LEU A 95 6.70 -9.12 3.80
CA LEU A 95 5.66 -8.43 4.55
C LEU A 95 4.41 -8.15 3.71
N ASN A 96 4.58 -7.66 2.47
CA ASN A 96 3.45 -7.34 1.59
C ASN A 96 2.67 -8.61 1.21
N PHE A 97 3.38 -9.69 0.86
CA PHE A 97 2.75 -10.97 0.57
C PHE A 97 2.02 -11.55 1.78
N ILE A 98 2.64 -11.53 2.96
CA ILE A 98 2.04 -11.98 4.22
C ILE A 98 0.75 -11.18 4.52
N ALA A 99 0.80 -9.85 4.37
CA ALA A 99 -0.35 -8.99 4.59
C ALA A 99 -1.49 -9.29 3.61
N VAL A 100 -1.18 -9.49 2.34
CA VAL A 100 -2.18 -9.85 1.31
C VAL A 100 -2.81 -11.21 1.59
N PHE A 101 -2.00 -12.23 1.93
CA PHE A 101 -2.52 -13.55 2.29
C PHE A 101 -3.38 -13.49 3.56
N GLY A 102 -2.95 -12.75 4.58
CA GLY A 102 -3.72 -12.55 5.81
C GLY A 102 -5.05 -11.85 5.55
N ALA A 103 -5.05 -10.76 4.77
CA ALA A 103 -6.25 -10.02 4.40
C ALA A 103 -7.20 -10.87 3.53
N PHE A 104 -6.66 -11.67 2.60
CA PHE A 104 -7.42 -12.63 1.80
C PHE A 104 -8.11 -13.66 2.68
N LEU A 105 -7.37 -14.40 3.51
CA LEU A 105 -7.94 -15.46 4.35
C LEU A 105 -8.96 -14.91 5.34
N TYR A 106 -8.68 -13.74 5.94
CA TYR A 106 -9.61 -13.12 6.86
C TYR A 106 -10.89 -12.65 6.15
N SER A 107 -10.77 -11.99 5.00
CA SER A 107 -11.96 -11.58 4.22
C SER A 107 -12.80 -12.77 3.75
N VAL A 108 -12.20 -13.87 3.30
CA VAL A 108 -12.94 -15.11 2.98
C VAL A 108 -13.71 -15.60 4.19
N SER A 109 -13.06 -15.67 5.35
CA SER A 109 -13.67 -16.15 6.60
C SER A 109 -14.86 -15.31 7.05
N VAL A 110 -14.86 -14.01 6.73
CA VAL A 110 -15.94 -13.07 7.07
C VAL A 110 -17.05 -13.16 6.03
N LEU A 111 -16.73 -13.04 4.75
CA LEU A 111 -17.73 -13.00 3.68
C LEU A 111 -18.50 -14.31 3.55
N ALA A 112 -17.85 -15.46 3.77
CA ALA A 112 -18.50 -16.78 3.73
C ALA A 112 -19.59 -16.97 4.80
N LYS A 113 -19.68 -16.07 5.81
CA LYS A 113 -20.78 -16.06 6.80
C LYS A 113 -22.08 -15.49 6.24
N PHE A 114 -22.00 -14.72 5.14
CA PHE A 114 -23.14 -13.98 4.58
C PHE A 114 -23.54 -14.43 3.18
N ILE A 115 -22.58 -14.96 2.40
CA ILE A 115 -22.79 -15.36 1.01
C ILE A 115 -22.12 -16.70 0.74
N HIS A 116 -22.48 -17.34 -0.37
CA HIS A 116 -21.92 -18.64 -0.75
C HIS A 116 -20.37 -18.61 -0.80
N PRO A 117 -19.67 -19.67 -0.34
CA PRO A 117 -18.20 -19.66 -0.23
C PRO A 117 -17.45 -19.30 -1.52
N LEU A 118 -17.96 -19.73 -2.68
CA LEU A 118 -17.32 -19.43 -3.97
C LEU A 118 -17.31 -17.92 -4.30
N PRO A 119 -18.46 -17.20 -4.36
CA PRO A 119 -18.46 -15.75 -4.46
C PRO A 119 -17.66 -15.04 -3.35
N ALA A 120 -17.74 -15.51 -2.11
CA ALA A 120 -16.95 -14.96 -1.00
C ALA A 120 -15.44 -15.04 -1.31
N THR A 121 -14.98 -16.17 -1.83
CA THR A 121 -13.58 -16.41 -2.19
C THR A 121 -13.14 -15.51 -3.34
N ILE A 122 -13.94 -15.43 -4.41
CA ILE A 122 -13.64 -14.61 -5.58
C ILE A 122 -13.58 -13.12 -5.21
N ILE A 123 -14.56 -12.62 -4.46
CA ILE A 123 -14.60 -11.21 -4.05
C ILE A 123 -13.44 -10.88 -3.11
N SER A 124 -13.13 -11.78 -2.17
CA SER A 124 -11.99 -11.62 -1.26
C SER A 124 -10.66 -11.57 -2.02
N LEU A 125 -10.51 -12.39 -3.06
CA LEU A 125 -9.32 -12.37 -3.93
C LEU A 125 -9.16 -11.01 -4.61
N PHE A 126 -10.23 -10.44 -5.19
CA PHE A 126 -10.17 -9.11 -5.78
C PHE A 126 -9.93 -8.01 -4.75
N ALA A 127 -10.51 -8.11 -3.55
CA ALA A 127 -10.30 -7.15 -2.48
C ALA A 127 -8.84 -7.14 -2.00
N SER A 128 -8.26 -8.32 -1.77
CA SER A 128 -6.88 -8.44 -1.28
C SER A 128 -5.85 -8.14 -2.37
N PHE A 129 -6.15 -8.41 -3.65
CA PHE A 129 -5.31 -8.07 -4.80
C PHE A 129 -5.90 -6.90 -5.61
N SER A 130 -6.26 -5.81 -4.91
CA SER A 130 -6.66 -4.56 -5.58
C SER A 130 -5.58 -4.05 -6.55
N PRO A 131 -5.90 -3.21 -7.55
CA PRO A 131 -4.93 -2.64 -8.48
C PRO A 131 -3.71 -2.00 -7.80
N VAL A 132 -3.92 -1.29 -6.68
CA VAL A 132 -2.84 -0.69 -5.88
C VAL A 132 -1.94 -1.77 -5.26
N VAL A 133 -2.53 -2.79 -4.65
CA VAL A 133 -1.78 -3.92 -4.09
C VAL A 133 -1.02 -4.66 -5.18
N GLY A 134 -1.70 -5.04 -6.27
CA GLY A 134 -1.09 -5.77 -7.37
C GLY A 134 0.09 -5.02 -7.99
N ALA A 135 -0.02 -3.69 -8.10
CA ALA A 135 1.08 -2.85 -8.60
C ALA A 135 2.27 -2.80 -7.64
N GLN A 136 2.05 -2.88 -6.33
CA GLN A 136 3.07 -2.60 -5.31
C GLN A 136 3.54 -3.83 -4.52
N ILE A 137 2.90 -4.99 -4.66
CA ILE A 137 3.15 -6.18 -3.82
C ILE A 137 4.62 -6.62 -3.80
N ALA A 138 5.34 -6.43 -4.91
CA ALA A 138 6.76 -6.77 -5.05
C ALA A 138 7.72 -5.59 -4.84
N THR A 139 7.25 -4.52 -4.18
CA THR A 139 7.99 -3.27 -3.97
C THR A 139 7.94 -2.87 -2.50
N TYR A 140 8.73 -1.89 -2.09
CA TYR A 140 8.64 -1.30 -0.74
C TYR A 140 7.65 -0.14 -0.64
N TYR A 141 6.82 0.11 -1.66
CA TYR A 141 5.70 1.04 -1.49
C TYR A 141 4.74 0.52 -0.43
N VAL A 142 4.27 1.45 0.40
CA VAL A 142 3.46 1.15 1.58
C VAL A 142 1.95 1.23 1.32
N ASP A 143 1.50 1.70 0.16
CA ASP A 143 0.07 1.91 -0.10
C ASP A 143 -0.70 0.59 -0.25
N GLY A 144 -0.08 -0.43 -0.85
CA GLY A 144 -0.62 -1.79 -0.90
C GLY A 144 -0.77 -2.39 0.50
N LEU A 145 0.23 -2.22 1.36
CA LEU A 145 0.18 -2.67 2.75
C LEU A 145 -0.93 -1.94 3.55
N LEU A 146 -1.07 -0.63 3.34
CA LEU A 146 -2.17 0.18 3.88
C LEU A 146 -3.54 -0.33 3.41
N SER A 147 -3.68 -0.69 2.12
CA SER A 147 -4.89 -1.29 1.56
C SER A 147 -5.28 -2.58 2.29
N CYS A 148 -4.32 -3.46 2.58
CA CYS A 148 -4.57 -4.69 3.34
C CYS A 148 -5.04 -4.38 4.78
N ALA A 149 -4.43 -3.42 5.47
CA ALA A 149 -4.86 -3.01 6.80
C ALA A 149 -6.28 -2.43 6.80
N LEU A 150 -6.63 -1.62 5.78
CA LEU A 150 -7.99 -1.10 5.58
C LEU A 150 -9.01 -2.21 5.35
N LEU A 151 -8.69 -3.19 4.49
CA LEU A 151 -9.56 -4.35 4.24
C LEU A 151 -9.80 -5.13 5.54
N VAL A 152 -8.75 -5.42 6.31
CA VAL A 152 -8.86 -6.11 7.61
C VAL A 152 -9.71 -5.31 8.58
N ALA A 153 -9.55 -3.98 8.65
CA ALA A 153 -10.36 -3.14 9.53
C ALA A 153 -11.86 -3.19 9.18
N PHE A 154 -12.22 -3.05 7.90
CA PHE A 154 -13.62 -3.16 7.47
C PHE A 154 -14.19 -4.56 7.69
N CYS A 155 -13.42 -5.62 7.39
CA CYS A 155 -13.82 -6.99 7.69
C CYS A 155 -14.00 -7.23 9.19
N ALA A 156 -13.16 -6.66 10.05
CA ALA A 156 -13.27 -6.79 11.50
C ALA A 156 -14.53 -6.12 12.05
N ILE A 157 -14.92 -4.97 11.48
CA ILE A 157 -16.21 -4.31 11.79
C ILE A 157 -17.38 -5.22 11.40
N VAL A 158 -17.39 -5.75 10.17
CA VAL A 158 -18.44 -6.66 9.70
C VAL A 158 -18.53 -7.93 10.55
N ASP A 159 -17.39 -8.54 10.85
CA ASP A 159 -17.31 -9.77 11.64
C ASP A 159 -17.75 -9.54 13.09
N ARG A 160 -17.38 -8.41 13.69
CA ARG A 160 -17.85 -8.05 15.02
C ARG A 160 -19.37 -7.86 15.05
N GLU A 161 -19.94 -7.16 14.05
CA GLU A 161 -21.39 -6.96 13.96
C GLU A 161 -22.17 -8.26 13.76
N PHE A 162 -21.58 -9.25 13.07
CA PHE A 162 -22.14 -10.60 12.98
C PHE A 162 -22.34 -11.22 14.37
N TYR A 163 -21.27 -11.27 15.18
CA TYR A 163 -21.36 -11.84 16.53
C TYR A 163 -22.22 -11.01 17.48
N ARG A 164 -22.24 -9.68 17.32
CA ARG A 164 -23.13 -8.80 18.10
C ARG A 164 -24.60 -9.15 17.88
N ARG A 165 -24.99 -9.42 16.64
CA ARG A 165 -26.35 -9.84 16.30
C ARG A 165 -26.69 -11.20 16.91
N GLN A 166 -25.78 -12.18 16.81
CA GLN A 166 -25.98 -13.49 17.42
C GLN A 166 -26.17 -13.40 18.95
N LEU A 167 -25.56 -12.42 19.61
CA LEU A 167 -25.73 -12.22 21.05
C LEU A 167 -27.17 -11.90 21.45
N VAL A 168 -27.93 -11.21 20.58
CA VAL A 168 -29.32 -10.81 20.86
C VAL A 168 -30.23 -12.02 21.03
N ASP A 169 -30.00 -13.07 20.23
CA ASP A 169 -30.83 -14.28 20.18
C ASP A 169 -30.21 -15.46 20.96
N SER A 170 -29.12 -15.23 21.70
CA SER A 170 -28.30 -16.28 22.32
C SER A 170 -28.81 -16.76 23.68
N SER A 171 -28.60 -18.04 23.97
CA SER A 171 -28.87 -18.63 25.29
C SER A 171 -27.81 -18.23 26.32
N PRO A 172 -28.09 -18.29 27.64
CA PRO A 172 -27.13 -17.88 28.68
C PRO A 172 -25.77 -18.59 28.62
N SER A 173 -25.71 -19.83 28.14
CA SER A 173 -24.46 -20.60 27.99
C SER A 173 -23.58 -20.10 26.84
N GLU A 174 -24.15 -19.49 25.80
CA GLU A 174 -23.45 -19.01 24.61
C GLU A 174 -22.95 -17.56 24.75
N ILE A 175 -23.56 -16.78 25.65
CA ILE A 175 -23.22 -15.35 25.84
C ILE A 175 -21.71 -15.15 26.09
N SER A 176 -21.10 -16.02 26.90
CA SER A 176 -19.69 -15.92 27.28
C SER A 176 -18.75 -16.14 26.09
N SER A 177 -19.02 -17.14 25.25
CA SER A 177 -18.22 -17.44 24.06
C SER A 177 -18.40 -16.37 22.98
N LEU A 178 -19.62 -15.88 22.76
CA LEU A 178 -19.90 -14.80 21.82
C LEU A 178 -19.25 -13.48 22.22
N LYS A 179 -19.27 -13.11 23.52
CA LYS A 179 -18.56 -11.92 24.01
C LYS A 179 -17.04 -12.02 23.79
N ARG A 180 -16.44 -13.21 24.03
CA ARG A 180 -15.02 -13.44 23.71
C ARG A 180 -14.75 -13.30 22.21
N ALA A 181 -15.62 -13.86 21.37
CA ALA A 181 -15.51 -13.74 19.92
C ALA A 181 -15.59 -12.27 19.47
N MET A 182 -16.55 -11.49 19.97
CA MET A 182 -16.68 -10.05 19.69
C MET A 182 -15.45 -9.26 20.15
N PHE A 183 -14.93 -9.56 21.34
CA PHE A 183 -13.73 -8.90 21.85
C PHE A 183 -12.51 -9.20 20.97
N ALA A 184 -12.32 -10.47 20.56
CA ALA A 184 -11.24 -10.83 19.64
C ALA A 184 -11.29 -10.05 18.31
N ARG A 185 -12.48 -9.83 17.74
CA ARG A 185 -12.64 -9.02 16.51
C ARG A 185 -12.38 -7.54 16.75
N SER A 186 -12.73 -7.06 17.95
CA SER A 186 -12.37 -5.70 18.38
C SER A 186 -10.84 -5.54 18.47
N CYS A 187 -10.11 -6.55 18.95
CA CYS A 187 -8.65 -6.56 18.95
C CYS A 187 -8.05 -6.62 17.54
N ILE A 188 -8.66 -7.38 16.61
CA ILE A 188 -8.24 -7.38 15.20
C ILE A 188 -8.41 -5.97 14.59
N LEU A 189 -9.56 -5.33 14.83
CA LEU A 189 -9.79 -3.95 14.42
C LEU A 189 -8.73 -3.00 15.01
N ALA A 190 -8.50 -3.06 16.33
CA ALA A 190 -7.47 -2.27 17.00
C ALA A 190 -6.07 -2.46 16.40
N GLY A 191 -5.69 -3.71 16.11
CA GLY A 191 -4.43 -4.04 15.45
C GLY A 191 -4.35 -3.48 14.03
N ALA A 192 -5.43 -3.54 13.26
CA ALA A 192 -5.49 -2.95 11.92
C ALA A 192 -5.38 -1.42 11.94
N LEU A 193 -6.03 -0.76 12.91
CA LEU A 193 -5.95 0.69 13.13
C LEU A 193 -4.52 1.11 13.54
N LEU A 194 -3.88 0.37 14.44
CA LEU A 194 -2.50 0.59 14.82
C LEU A 194 -1.55 0.41 13.62
N ALA A 195 -1.73 -0.66 12.85
CA ALA A 195 -0.92 -0.94 11.68
C ALA A 195 -1.03 0.19 10.65
N MET A 196 -2.24 0.60 10.23
CA MET A 196 -2.38 1.69 9.25
C MET A 196 -1.78 3.01 9.74
N ALA A 197 -1.96 3.33 11.03
CA ALA A 197 -1.40 4.52 11.67
C ALA A 197 0.12 4.46 11.85
N SER A 198 0.75 3.29 11.65
CA SER A 198 2.20 3.09 11.69
C SER A 198 2.81 2.88 10.29
N ILE A 199 1.99 2.59 9.28
CA ILE A 199 2.42 2.38 7.89
C ILE A 199 2.61 3.71 7.15
N LYS A 200 1.63 4.63 7.26
CA LYS A 200 1.64 5.90 6.52
C LYS A 200 0.95 7.01 7.31
N LEU A 201 1.43 8.26 7.21
CA LEU A 201 0.82 9.40 7.91
C LEU A 201 -0.68 9.58 7.57
N THR A 202 -1.08 9.36 6.31
CA THR A 202 -2.50 9.35 5.93
C THR A 202 -3.29 8.22 6.60
N GLY A 203 -2.62 7.11 6.93
CA GLY A 203 -3.20 6.01 7.69
C GLY A 203 -3.58 6.39 9.13
N ILE A 204 -2.95 7.42 9.74
CA ILE A 204 -3.39 7.97 11.03
C ILE A 204 -4.78 8.61 10.88
N ALA A 205 -4.97 9.40 9.82
CA ALA A 205 -6.28 10.02 9.54
C ALA A 205 -7.35 8.95 9.25
N TYR A 206 -7.00 7.90 8.49
CA TYR A 206 -7.91 6.78 8.25
C TYR A 206 -8.24 5.99 9.52
N ALA A 207 -7.26 5.73 10.38
CA ALA A 207 -7.49 5.07 11.66
C ALA A 207 -8.45 5.87 12.54
N GLY A 208 -8.22 7.19 12.64
CA GLY A 208 -9.09 8.10 13.38
C GLY A 208 -10.52 8.10 12.81
N PHE A 209 -10.66 8.28 11.49
CA PHE A 209 -11.97 8.31 10.84
C PHE A 209 -12.74 6.99 10.99
N ILE A 210 -12.10 5.85 10.75
CA ILE A 210 -12.75 4.53 10.84
C ILE A 210 -13.08 4.19 12.29
N GLY A 211 -12.13 4.39 13.22
CA GLY A 211 -12.32 4.11 14.64
C GLY A 211 -13.41 4.97 15.28
N LEU A 212 -13.34 6.29 15.09
CA LEU A 212 -14.34 7.23 15.62
C LEU A 212 -15.67 7.09 14.90
N GLY A 213 -15.67 6.91 13.57
CA GLY A 213 -16.89 6.70 12.79
C GLY A 213 -17.64 5.44 13.24
N TYR A 214 -16.92 4.34 13.50
CA TYR A 214 -17.55 3.12 14.03
C TYR A 214 -18.03 3.30 15.47
N LEU A 215 -17.30 4.05 16.30
CA LEU A 215 -17.76 4.39 17.66
C LEU A 215 -19.06 5.22 17.63
N VAL A 216 -19.12 6.25 16.76
CA VAL A 216 -20.32 7.07 16.56
C VAL A 216 -21.48 6.20 16.08
N TYR A 217 -21.25 5.32 15.10
CA TYR A 217 -22.26 4.35 14.66
C TYR A 217 -22.80 3.53 15.84
N LEU A 218 -21.93 3.03 16.73
CA LEU A 218 -22.36 2.25 17.88
C LEU A 218 -23.16 3.06 18.90
N LEU A 219 -22.69 4.26 19.24
CA LEU A 219 -23.37 5.15 20.18
C LEU A 219 -24.72 5.65 19.65
N TRP A 220 -24.85 5.79 18.33
CA TRP A 220 -26.07 6.25 17.69
C TRP A 220 -27.18 5.19 17.71
N PHE A 221 -26.81 3.93 17.48
CA PHE A 221 -27.78 2.84 17.29
C PHE A 221 -27.91 1.88 18.48
N TYR A 222 -26.99 1.93 19.46
CA TYR A 222 -26.92 0.96 20.54
C TYR A 222 -26.59 1.59 21.90
N PRO A 223 -26.94 0.92 23.02
CA PRO A 223 -26.68 1.44 24.35
C PRO A 223 -25.18 1.58 24.66
N PHE A 224 -24.83 2.59 25.46
CA PHE A 224 -23.44 2.92 25.84
C PHE A 224 -22.63 1.73 26.38
N LYS A 225 -23.27 0.80 27.09
CA LYS A 225 -22.63 -0.43 27.61
C LYS A 225 -21.96 -1.28 26.52
N GLU A 226 -22.46 -1.24 25.28
CA GLU A 226 -21.88 -1.97 24.14
C GLU A 226 -20.70 -1.24 23.51
N ALA A 227 -20.64 0.10 23.64
CA ALA A 227 -19.56 0.93 23.16
C ALA A 227 -18.39 1.02 24.15
N LYS A 228 -18.65 0.93 25.46
CA LYS A 228 -17.63 1.07 26.52
C LYS A 228 -16.35 0.23 26.30
N PRO A 229 -16.41 -1.06 25.95
CA PRO A 229 -15.20 -1.84 25.71
C PRO A 229 -14.36 -1.32 24.54
N LEU A 230 -15.01 -0.79 23.50
CA LEU A 230 -14.32 -0.19 22.36
C LEU A 230 -13.72 1.17 22.66
N ILE A 231 -14.32 1.96 23.56
CA ILE A 231 -13.71 3.21 24.05
C ILE A 231 -12.40 2.89 24.76
N VAL A 232 -12.41 1.94 25.70
CA VAL A 232 -11.20 1.52 26.43
C VAL A 232 -10.14 0.98 25.46
N LEU A 233 -10.55 0.09 24.55
CA LEU A 233 -9.62 -0.45 23.56
C LEU A 233 -9.08 0.64 22.63
N GLY A 234 -9.90 1.60 22.21
CA GLY A 234 -9.50 2.74 21.39
C GLY A 234 -8.49 3.65 22.09
N LEU A 235 -8.63 3.89 23.40
CA LEU A 235 -7.64 4.64 24.20
C LEU A 235 -6.30 3.89 24.28
N ILE A 236 -6.34 2.57 24.47
CA ILE A 236 -5.14 1.72 24.44
C ILE A 236 -4.48 1.79 23.06
N THR A 237 -5.27 1.63 21.98
CA THR A 237 -4.77 1.72 20.61
C THR A 237 -4.16 3.10 20.32
N GLY A 238 -4.81 4.19 20.73
CA GLY A 238 -4.28 5.54 20.57
C GLY A 238 -2.95 5.74 21.31
N SER A 239 -2.85 5.20 22.53
CA SER A 239 -1.60 5.23 23.31
C SER A 239 -0.48 4.44 22.62
N LEU A 240 -0.81 3.27 22.07
CA LEU A 240 0.14 2.45 21.30
C LEU A 240 0.56 3.12 19.99
N ILE A 241 -0.32 3.84 19.29
CA ILE A 241 0.04 4.60 18.10
C ILE A 241 1.13 5.62 18.45
N LEU A 242 0.99 6.35 19.56
CA LEU A 242 2.00 7.31 20.01
C LEU A 242 3.30 6.63 20.43
N ALA A 243 3.23 5.52 21.18
CA ALA A 243 4.40 4.81 21.68
C ALA A 243 5.20 4.13 20.56
N CYS A 244 4.53 3.39 19.67
CA CYS A 244 5.18 2.67 18.58
C CYS A 244 5.69 3.59 17.46
N ASN A 245 5.14 4.80 17.36
CA ASN A 245 5.57 5.82 16.39
C ASN A 245 6.23 7.02 17.09
N ALA A 246 6.89 6.79 18.23
CA ALA A 246 7.63 7.83 18.96
C ALA A 246 8.60 8.57 18.03
N ASN A 247 9.33 7.83 17.19
CA ASN A 247 9.79 8.39 15.93
C ASN A 247 8.80 7.99 14.81
N PRO A 248 8.34 8.93 13.98
CA PRO A 248 8.71 10.34 13.92
C PRO A 248 7.81 11.28 14.77
N LEU A 249 6.71 10.80 15.36
CA LEU A 249 5.66 11.69 15.89
C LEU A 249 6.16 12.58 17.05
N LEU A 250 6.83 11.98 18.03
CA LEU A 250 7.34 12.69 19.20
C LEU A 250 8.70 13.32 18.92
N THR A 251 9.56 12.66 18.13
CA THR A 251 10.86 13.23 17.74
C THR A 251 10.70 14.49 16.91
N ASN A 252 9.74 14.55 15.99
CA ASN A 252 9.41 15.78 15.25
C ASN A 252 9.00 16.92 16.18
N LEU A 253 8.14 16.64 17.17
CA LEU A 253 7.73 17.64 18.16
C LEU A 253 8.92 18.12 19.01
N ALA A 254 9.81 17.21 19.41
CA ALA A 254 11.03 17.54 20.15
C ALA A 254 11.98 18.44 19.34
N LEU A 255 11.97 18.32 18.02
CA LEU A 255 12.70 19.20 17.09
C LEU A 255 11.99 20.53 16.81
N GLY A 256 10.88 20.84 17.52
CA GLY A 256 10.07 22.04 17.30
C GLY A 256 9.26 22.02 15.99
N LYS A 257 9.16 20.86 15.34
CA LYS A 257 8.39 20.66 14.11
C LYS A 257 6.98 20.18 14.44
N HIS A 258 6.12 20.13 13.43
CA HIS A 258 4.80 19.53 13.56
C HIS A 258 4.92 17.99 13.63
N PHE A 259 4.06 17.31 14.39
CA PHE A 259 4.13 15.84 14.55
C PHE A 259 4.12 15.08 13.20
N GLY A 260 3.36 15.61 12.23
CA GLY A 260 3.28 15.09 10.86
C GLY A 260 4.26 15.72 9.86
N TYR A 261 5.34 16.36 10.31
CA TYR A 261 6.42 16.83 9.43
C TYR A 261 7.04 15.65 8.65
N PRO A 262 7.43 15.83 7.36
CA PRO A 262 7.40 17.05 6.57
C PRO A 262 6.08 17.31 5.82
N LEU A 263 5.02 16.51 6.02
CA LEU A 263 3.78 16.67 5.25
C LEU A 263 2.81 17.71 5.84
N LEU A 264 2.94 17.99 7.13
CA LEU A 264 2.09 18.91 7.88
C LEU A 264 2.92 19.94 8.64
N GLY A 265 2.30 21.06 8.99
CA GLY A 265 2.92 22.17 9.71
C GLY A 265 3.38 23.31 8.82
N LYS A 266 4.04 24.31 9.43
CA LYS A 266 4.55 25.51 8.74
C LYS A 266 5.68 25.18 7.76
N ASP A 267 6.53 24.22 8.12
CA ASP A 267 7.69 23.79 7.33
C ASP A 267 7.35 22.62 6.39
N LYS A 268 6.08 22.49 5.99
CA LYS A 268 5.67 21.35 5.16
C LYS A 268 6.29 21.42 3.77
N ILE A 269 6.61 20.26 3.21
CA ILE A 269 7.05 20.09 1.83
C ILE A 269 5.88 19.64 1.00
N ASP A 270 5.61 20.37 -0.08
CA ASP A 270 4.58 19.99 -1.04
C ASP A 270 5.13 18.94 -2.01
N ILE A 271 4.72 17.70 -1.81
CA ILE A 271 5.07 16.56 -2.65
C ILE A 271 4.05 16.31 -3.78
N ILE A 272 2.99 17.12 -3.87
CA ILE A 272 1.85 16.92 -4.79
C ILE A 272 1.94 17.82 -6.01
N ILE A 273 2.33 19.09 -5.86
CA ILE A 273 2.32 20.08 -6.97
C ILE A 273 3.06 19.57 -8.22
N GLY A 274 4.24 18.96 -8.07
CA GLY A 274 4.99 18.38 -9.19
C GLY A 274 4.43 17.06 -9.73
N GLN A 275 3.52 16.43 -8.98
CA GLN A 275 2.99 15.09 -9.21
C GLN A 275 1.54 15.09 -9.70
N GLN A 276 0.91 16.25 -9.85
CA GLN A 276 -0.41 16.38 -10.44
C GLN A 276 -0.36 17.13 -11.78
N PRO A 277 -1.32 16.90 -12.68
CA PRO A 277 -1.51 17.75 -13.85
C PRO A 277 -1.75 19.20 -13.45
N LYS A 278 -1.24 20.17 -14.23
CA LYS A 278 -1.46 21.61 -13.96
C LYS A 278 -2.93 22.00 -13.88
N VAL A 279 -3.79 21.35 -14.68
CA VAL A 279 -5.24 21.60 -14.64
C VAL A 279 -5.86 21.26 -13.28
N PHE A 280 -5.19 20.47 -12.42
CA PHE A 280 -5.67 20.18 -11.07
C PHE A 280 -5.37 21.29 -10.07
N ASP A 281 -4.49 22.26 -10.37
CA ASP A 281 -4.17 23.34 -9.43
C ASP A 281 -5.41 24.20 -9.10
N GLU A 282 -6.33 24.33 -10.06
CA GLU A 282 -7.54 25.15 -9.95
C GLU A 282 -8.79 24.37 -9.50
N LEU A 283 -8.71 23.04 -9.40
CA LEU A 283 -9.86 22.18 -9.13
C LEU A 283 -9.96 21.79 -7.66
N ASN A 284 -11.19 21.77 -7.14
CA ASN A 284 -11.46 21.17 -5.83
C ASN A 284 -11.28 19.64 -5.85
N SER A 285 -11.05 19.02 -4.69
CA SER A 285 -10.78 17.58 -4.56
C SER A 285 -11.86 16.67 -5.16
N GLY A 286 -13.14 17.05 -5.05
CA GLY A 286 -14.25 16.29 -5.65
C GLY A 286 -14.20 16.30 -7.17
N THR A 287 -13.93 17.46 -7.76
CA THR A 287 -13.75 17.58 -9.22
C THR A 287 -12.51 16.84 -9.69
N LYS A 288 -11.37 16.93 -8.97
CA LYS A 288 -10.16 16.12 -9.28
C LYS A 288 -10.48 14.62 -9.28
N LEU A 289 -11.23 14.15 -8.28
CA LEU A 289 -11.63 12.76 -8.14
C LEU A 289 -12.43 12.28 -9.35
N LEU A 290 -13.48 13.01 -9.72
CA LEU A 290 -14.30 12.67 -10.89
C LEU A 290 -13.47 12.74 -12.18
N TYR A 291 -12.67 13.78 -12.35
CA TYR A 291 -11.83 13.94 -13.52
C TYR A 291 -10.83 12.79 -13.67
N SER A 292 -10.14 12.41 -12.59
CA SER A 292 -9.23 11.27 -12.58
C SER A 292 -9.96 9.94 -12.83
N LEU A 293 -11.12 9.72 -12.21
CA LEU A 293 -11.89 8.48 -12.35
C LEU A 293 -12.32 8.23 -13.81
N PHE A 294 -12.77 9.28 -14.51
CA PHE A 294 -13.24 9.18 -15.91
C PHE A 294 -12.15 9.52 -16.93
N SER A 295 -10.89 9.63 -16.52
CA SER A 295 -9.77 9.84 -17.42
C SER A 295 -9.13 8.53 -17.88
N ARG A 296 -8.33 8.63 -18.94
CA ARG A 296 -7.38 7.63 -19.39
C ARG A 296 -6.45 7.20 -18.25
N THR A 297 -6.18 5.89 -18.13
CA THR A 297 -5.17 5.36 -17.20
C THR A 297 -3.78 5.74 -17.69
N GLN A 298 -3.11 6.62 -16.94
CA GLN A 298 -1.76 7.05 -17.27
C GLN A 298 -1.04 7.62 -16.06
N ASN A 299 0.29 7.53 -16.11
CA ASN A 299 1.14 8.12 -15.09
C ASN A 299 1.44 9.60 -15.41
N CYS A 300 0.44 10.46 -15.25
CA CYS A 300 0.50 11.86 -15.67
C CYS A 300 0.87 12.81 -14.52
N THR A 301 1.87 13.67 -14.76
CA THR A 301 2.39 14.74 -13.87
C THR A 301 2.09 16.14 -14.44
N ALA A 302 2.76 17.19 -13.95
CA ALA A 302 2.53 18.58 -14.37
C ALA A 302 2.74 18.88 -15.86
N GLN A 303 3.38 17.99 -16.62
CA GLN A 303 3.68 18.18 -18.05
C GLN A 303 2.61 17.62 -18.98
N CYS A 304 1.57 16.97 -18.47
CA CYS A 304 0.53 16.36 -19.30
C CYS A 304 -0.87 16.78 -18.87
N THR A 305 -1.79 16.67 -19.83
CA THR A 305 -3.21 16.94 -19.63
C THR A 305 -3.95 15.60 -19.62
N PRO A 306 -4.72 15.28 -18.55
CA PRO A 306 -5.51 14.06 -18.54
C PRO A 306 -6.61 14.11 -19.58
N GLN A 307 -6.78 13.01 -20.32
CA GLN A 307 -7.79 12.87 -21.35
C GLN A 307 -8.99 12.11 -20.78
N LEU A 308 -10.18 12.71 -20.84
CA LEU A 308 -11.43 12.02 -20.48
C LEU A 308 -11.73 10.87 -21.45
N LYS A 309 -12.36 9.82 -20.93
CA LYS A 309 -12.82 8.68 -21.71
C LYS A 309 -14.17 8.17 -21.24
N ALA A 310 -14.85 7.45 -22.13
CA ALA A 310 -16.11 6.81 -21.79
C ALA A 310 -15.88 5.71 -20.71
N PRO A 311 -16.83 5.53 -19.79
CA PRO A 311 -16.85 4.35 -18.92
C PRO A 311 -16.86 3.05 -19.74
N PHE A 312 -16.36 1.96 -19.16
CA PHE A 312 -16.22 0.66 -19.85
C PHE A 312 -15.34 0.68 -21.11
N SER A 313 -14.48 1.68 -21.28
CA SER A 313 -13.59 1.80 -22.44
C SER A 313 -12.11 1.84 -22.05
N ARG A 314 -11.25 1.49 -23.01
CA ARG A 314 -9.79 1.54 -22.89
C ARG A 314 -9.20 2.16 -24.16
N LEU A 315 -8.24 3.05 -24.00
CA LEU A 315 -7.43 3.59 -25.08
C LEU A 315 -6.18 2.71 -25.34
N HIS A 316 -5.65 2.73 -26.56
CA HIS A 316 -4.65 1.78 -27.08
C HIS A 316 -3.34 1.72 -26.27
N ASP A 317 -2.98 2.81 -25.60
CA ASP A 317 -1.71 3.08 -24.93
C ASP A 317 -1.85 3.26 -23.41
N GLU A 318 -2.91 2.70 -22.82
CA GLU A 318 -3.05 2.61 -21.36
C GLU A 318 -2.15 1.50 -20.80
N ALA A 319 -1.11 1.92 -20.05
CA ALA A 319 -0.11 1.07 -19.41
C ALA A 319 0.10 1.52 -17.94
N PRO A 320 -0.70 1.01 -16.99
CA PRO A 320 -0.50 1.28 -15.58
C PRO A 320 0.86 0.77 -15.07
N ASN A 321 1.40 1.50 -14.09
CA ASN A 321 2.60 1.19 -13.32
C ASN A 321 2.37 1.43 -11.81
N VAL A 322 3.42 1.26 -11.01
CA VAL A 322 3.43 1.46 -9.54
C VAL A 322 2.90 2.82 -9.06
N ASP A 323 3.05 3.86 -9.88
CA ASP A 323 2.76 5.24 -9.53
C ASP A 323 1.53 5.83 -10.21
N THR A 324 0.84 5.07 -11.07
CA THR A 324 -0.25 5.54 -11.94
C THR A 324 -1.11 6.61 -11.27
N ARG A 325 -0.87 7.87 -11.65
CA ARG A 325 -1.45 9.07 -11.03
C ARG A 325 -2.92 9.25 -11.40
N ILE A 326 -3.26 9.07 -12.68
CA ILE A 326 -4.60 9.31 -13.22
C ILE A 326 -5.28 7.98 -13.52
N ALA A 327 -6.54 7.84 -13.07
CA ALA A 327 -7.33 6.61 -13.16
C ALA A 327 -6.58 5.37 -12.64
N GLY A 328 -5.85 5.51 -11.53
CA GLY A 328 -4.95 4.47 -10.99
C GLY A 328 -5.62 3.17 -10.48
N PHE A 329 -6.95 3.07 -10.52
CA PHE A 329 -7.65 1.79 -10.32
C PHE A 329 -7.87 1.02 -11.62
N GLY A 330 -7.63 1.67 -12.76
CA GLY A 330 -7.58 1.06 -14.08
C GLY A 330 -8.70 1.37 -15.03
N ALA A 331 -8.50 0.88 -16.25
CA ALA A 331 -9.19 1.38 -17.42
C ALA A 331 -10.71 1.25 -17.35
N TYR A 332 -11.20 0.17 -16.73
CA TYR A 332 -12.62 -0.15 -16.66
C TYR A 332 -13.23 0.18 -15.29
N PHE A 333 -12.46 0.75 -14.36
CA PHE A 333 -12.92 0.99 -12.99
C PHE A 333 -14.06 2.01 -12.92
N SER A 334 -14.07 3.05 -13.76
CA SER A 334 -15.21 3.98 -13.87
C SER A 334 -16.52 3.27 -14.23
N GLY A 335 -16.45 2.26 -15.10
CA GLY A 335 -17.59 1.40 -15.42
C GLY A 335 -18.07 0.59 -14.21
N ALA A 336 -17.14 0.02 -13.43
CA ALA A 336 -17.47 -0.70 -12.20
C ALA A 336 -18.15 0.22 -11.16
N VAL A 337 -17.70 1.47 -11.02
CA VAL A 337 -18.35 2.47 -10.16
C VAL A 337 -19.77 2.79 -10.65
N LEU A 338 -19.97 3.00 -11.95
CA LEU A 338 -21.31 3.26 -12.50
C LEU A 338 -22.28 2.09 -12.31
N LEU A 339 -21.83 0.85 -12.54
CA LEU A 339 -22.64 -0.34 -12.24
C LEU A 339 -23.00 -0.40 -10.75
N SER A 340 -22.06 -0.03 -9.88
CA SER A 340 -22.28 -0.03 -8.44
C SER A 340 -23.34 1.00 -8.03
N VAL A 341 -23.28 2.21 -8.59
CA VAL A 341 -24.30 3.25 -8.40
C VAL A 341 -25.67 2.76 -8.89
N LEU A 342 -25.72 2.18 -10.09
CA LEU A 342 -26.95 1.62 -10.65
C LEU A 342 -27.55 0.54 -9.73
N MET A 343 -26.72 -0.38 -9.22
CA MET A 343 -27.17 -1.41 -8.29
C MET A 343 -27.68 -0.84 -6.97
N VAL A 344 -27.02 0.18 -6.41
CA VAL A 344 -27.49 0.85 -5.19
C VAL A 344 -28.84 1.53 -5.42
N VAL A 345 -29.05 2.16 -6.58
CA VAL A 345 -30.33 2.81 -6.94
C VAL A 345 -31.43 1.77 -7.14
N LEU A 346 -31.19 0.73 -7.94
CA LEU A 346 -32.18 -0.31 -8.24
C LEU A 346 -32.57 -1.14 -7.01
N PHE A 347 -31.64 -1.35 -6.07
CA PHE A 347 -31.87 -2.14 -4.86
C PHE A 347 -31.90 -1.27 -3.59
N ALA A 348 -32.26 0.02 -3.72
CA ALA A 348 -32.14 1.02 -2.66
C ALA A 348 -32.77 0.59 -1.32
N GLN A 349 -33.90 -0.12 -1.33
CA GLN A 349 -34.55 -0.60 -0.11
C GLN A 349 -33.65 -1.53 0.72
N GLY A 350 -32.89 -2.42 0.08
CA GLY A 350 -31.96 -3.30 0.77
C GLY A 350 -30.73 -2.55 1.29
N PHE A 351 -30.22 -1.59 0.50
CA PHE A 351 -29.07 -0.75 0.87
C PHE A 351 -29.36 0.25 2.00
N ARG A 352 -30.64 0.52 2.30
CA ARG A 352 -31.06 1.34 3.46
C ARG A 352 -30.90 0.64 4.82
N ARG A 353 -30.55 -0.65 4.87
CA ARG A 353 -30.21 -1.31 6.14
C ARG A 353 -29.03 -0.61 6.79
N LYS A 354 -29.18 -0.19 8.05
CA LYS A 354 -28.22 0.67 8.77
C LYS A 354 -26.79 0.12 8.78
N GLU A 355 -26.61 -1.19 8.79
CA GLU A 355 -25.29 -1.83 8.79
C GLU A 355 -24.61 -1.71 7.42
N ILE A 356 -25.38 -1.85 6.34
CA ILE A 356 -24.87 -1.74 4.97
C ILE A 356 -24.60 -0.28 4.65
N LEU A 357 -25.55 0.60 4.98
CA LEU A 357 -25.41 2.05 4.79
C LEU A 357 -24.25 2.59 5.64
N GLY A 358 -24.16 2.20 6.92
CA GLY A 358 -23.07 2.61 7.80
C GLY A 358 -21.70 2.19 7.28
N LEU A 359 -21.57 0.96 6.78
CA LEU A 359 -20.32 0.50 6.17
C LEU A 359 -19.99 1.22 4.86
N LEU A 360 -20.98 1.46 4.00
CA LEU A 360 -20.80 2.25 2.77
C LEU A 360 -20.34 3.68 3.10
N VAL A 361 -20.96 4.33 4.08
CA VAL A 361 -20.58 5.68 4.55
C VAL A 361 -19.17 5.68 5.14
N LEU A 362 -18.80 4.65 5.92
CA LEU A 362 -17.44 4.54 6.46
C LEU A 362 -16.39 4.37 5.35
N VAL A 363 -16.62 3.46 4.40
CA VAL A 363 -15.69 3.24 3.28
C VAL A 363 -15.59 4.50 2.42
N THR A 364 -16.72 5.08 2.02
CA THR A 364 -16.75 6.27 1.15
C THR A 364 -16.18 7.51 1.83
N GLY A 365 -16.63 7.79 3.06
CA GLY A 365 -16.12 8.91 3.84
C GLY A 365 -14.62 8.81 4.09
N SER A 366 -14.08 7.61 4.32
CA SER A 366 -12.65 7.44 4.59
C SER A 366 -11.74 7.85 3.44
N PHE A 367 -12.16 7.73 2.18
CA PHE A 367 -11.36 8.25 1.06
C PHE A 367 -11.67 9.71 0.72
N LEU A 368 -12.88 10.18 0.98
CA LEU A 368 -13.29 11.56 0.68
C LEU A 368 -12.64 12.59 1.62
N ILE A 369 -12.21 12.18 2.82
CA ILE A 369 -11.45 13.07 3.71
C ILE A 369 -10.03 13.37 3.22
N ASN A 370 -9.52 12.63 2.21
CA ASN A 370 -8.21 12.86 1.66
C ASN A 370 -8.31 13.90 0.51
N PRO A 371 -7.62 15.05 0.58
CA PRO A 371 -7.65 16.05 -0.49
C PRO A 371 -7.14 15.52 -1.84
N GLU A 372 -6.28 14.49 -1.80
CA GLU A 372 -5.69 13.82 -2.96
C GLU A 372 -6.45 12.53 -3.33
N SER A 373 -7.76 12.47 -3.07
CA SER A 373 -8.60 11.30 -3.37
C SER A 373 -8.61 10.89 -4.84
N TRP A 374 -8.14 11.75 -5.74
CA TRP A 374 -8.01 11.47 -7.16
C TRP A 374 -6.87 10.49 -7.50
N TRP A 375 -5.89 10.30 -6.62
CA TRP A 375 -4.75 9.42 -6.83
C TRP A 375 -4.93 8.11 -6.08
N ALA A 376 -5.09 7.00 -6.82
CA ALA A 376 -5.48 5.69 -6.28
C ALA A 376 -4.62 5.20 -5.11
N ARG A 377 -3.30 5.43 -5.14
CA ARG A 377 -2.39 5.00 -4.06
C ARG A 377 -2.65 5.72 -2.73
N TYR A 378 -3.20 6.93 -2.76
CA TYR A 378 -3.58 7.65 -1.54
C TYR A 378 -4.87 7.14 -0.94
N VAL A 379 -5.78 6.58 -1.75
CA VAL A 379 -7.12 6.15 -1.32
C VAL A 379 -7.47 4.72 -1.76
N PRO A 380 -6.61 3.72 -1.47
CA PRO A 380 -6.79 2.36 -1.98
C PRO A 380 -8.16 1.74 -1.63
N GLN A 381 -8.78 2.16 -0.53
CA GLN A 381 -10.09 1.72 -0.08
C GLN A 381 -11.26 2.14 -0.98
N MET A 382 -11.09 3.11 -1.88
CA MET A 382 -12.10 3.43 -2.90
C MET A 382 -12.43 2.20 -3.76
N TYR A 383 -11.44 1.33 -3.99
CA TYR A 383 -11.62 0.08 -4.74
C TYR A 383 -12.60 -0.90 -4.07
N PHE A 384 -12.82 -0.78 -2.75
CA PHE A 384 -13.73 -1.66 -2.03
C PHE A 384 -15.20 -1.31 -2.26
N VAL A 385 -15.53 -0.11 -2.79
CA VAL A 385 -16.93 0.29 -2.99
C VAL A 385 -17.66 -0.65 -3.95
N PRO A 386 -17.16 -0.95 -5.17
CA PRO A 386 -17.84 -1.89 -6.06
C PRO A 386 -17.92 -3.31 -5.48
N LEU A 387 -16.90 -3.75 -4.75
CA LEU A 387 -16.89 -5.07 -4.12
C LEU A 387 -17.91 -5.17 -2.98
N LEU A 388 -18.04 -4.12 -2.18
CA LEU A 388 -19.03 -4.05 -1.11
C LEU A 388 -20.45 -4.05 -1.68
N VAL A 389 -20.70 -3.30 -2.76
CA VAL A 389 -22.00 -3.33 -3.47
C VAL A 389 -22.28 -4.73 -4.02
N LEU A 390 -21.27 -5.41 -4.56
CA LEU A 390 -21.39 -6.78 -5.05
C LEU A 390 -21.79 -7.74 -3.91
N VAL A 391 -21.08 -7.73 -2.77
CA VAL A 391 -21.41 -8.55 -1.57
C VAL A 391 -22.81 -8.25 -1.06
N ALA A 392 -23.13 -6.97 -0.87
CA ALA A 392 -24.44 -6.56 -0.39
C ALA A 392 -25.55 -7.03 -1.33
N SER A 393 -25.32 -6.99 -2.65
CA SER A 393 -26.29 -7.51 -3.61
C SER A 393 -26.53 -9.00 -3.45
N TYR A 394 -25.50 -9.83 -3.22
CA TYR A 394 -25.63 -11.27 -2.95
C TYR A 394 -26.42 -11.54 -1.67
N TYR A 395 -26.23 -10.70 -0.66
CA TYR A 395 -26.94 -10.80 0.62
C TYR A 395 -28.41 -10.35 0.55
N LEU A 396 -28.75 -9.39 -0.32
CA LEU A 396 -30.06 -8.72 -0.32
C LEU A 396 -31.02 -9.17 -1.43
N SER A 397 -30.54 -9.42 -2.66
CA SER A 397 -31.40 -9.48 -3.86
C SER A 397 -31.65 -10.91 -4.36
N LYS A 398 -32.88 -11.19 -4.80
CA LYS A 398 -33.27 -12.42 -5.50
C LYS A 398 -33.07 -12.29 -7.03
N PRO A 399 -32.72 -13.37 -7.75
CA PRO A 399 -32.57 -13.37 -9.23
C PRO A 399 -33.91 -13.08 -9.95
N PRO A 400 -33.92 -12.61 -11.24
CA PRO A 400 -32.84 -12.69 -12.23
C PRO A 400 -32.02 -11.40 -12.52
N LEU A 401 -32.59 -10.19 -12.42
CA LEU A 401 -31.90 -8.95 -12.80
C LEU A 401 -30.63 -8.69 -11.97
N SER A 402 -30.67 -9.04 -10.66
CA SER A 402 -29.49 -8.94 -9.81
C SER A 402 -28.35 -9.84 -10.27
N SER A 403 -28.64 -11.00 -10.87
CA SER A 403 -27.62 -11.92 -11.35
C SER A 403 -26.87 -11.35 -12.56
N LEU A 404 -27.61 -10.74 -13.50
CA LEU A 404 -27.00 -10.08 -14.66
C LEU A 404 -26.06 -8.95 -14.23
N LEU A 405 -26.51 -8.07 -13.33
CA LEU A 405 -25.69 -6.95 -12.84
C LEU A 405 -24.46 -7.43 -12.04
N ARG A 406 -24.61 -8.49 -11.23
CA ARG A 406 -23.47 -9.12 -10.53
C ARG A 406 -22.44 -9.66 -11.51
N ILE A 407 -22.87 -10.36 -12.56
CA ILE A 407 -22.00 -10.90 -13.61
C ILE A 407 -21.31 -9.75 -14.36
N ALA A 408 -22.04 -8.72 -14.77
CA ALA A 408 -21.48 -7.56 -15.46
C ALA A 408 -20.42 -6.85 -14.61
N LEU A 409 -20.70 -6.64 -13.32
CA LEU A 409 -19.75 -6.01 -12.40
C LEU A 409 -18.51 -6.88 -12.18
N LEU A 410 -18.69 -8.18 -11.96
CA LEU A 410 -17.60 -9.13 -11.77
C LEU A 410 -16.72 -9.24 -13.03
N LEU A 411 -17.32 -9.30 -14.22
CA LEU A 411 -16.59 -9.29 -15.49
C LEU A 411 -15.79 -8.00 -15.67
N THR A 412 -16.40 -6.84 -15.38
CA THR A 412 -15.73 -5.53 -15.46
C THR A 412 -14.50 -5.49 -14.56
N ILE A 413 -14.63 -5.93 -13.30
CA ILE A 413 -13.53 -6.00 -12.34
C ILE A 413 -12.46 -7.00 -12.79
N THR A 414 -12.87 -8.15 -13.33
CA THR A 414 -11.97 -9.21 -13.80
C THR A 414 -11.12 -8.72 -14.97
N ILE A 415 -11.74 -8.13 -15.98
CA ILE A 415 -11.05 -7.54 -17.15
C ILE A 415 -10.08 -6.45 -16.69
N ASN A 416 -10.54 -5.56 -15.80
CA ASN A 416 -9.72 -4.49 -15.25
C ASN A 416 -8.47 -5.02 -14.53
N THR A 417 -8.65 -6.00 -13.65
CA THR A 417 -7.58 -6.59 -12.85
C THR A 417 -6.59 -7.38 -13.71
N ALA A 418 -7.07 -8.14 -14.69
CA ALA A 418 -6.23 -8.91 -15.62
C ALA A 418 -5.29 -8.01 -16.43
N LEU A 419 -5.79 -6.86 -16.90
CA LEU A 419 -4.98 -5.86 -17.60
C LEU A 419 -3.90 -5.27 -16.68
N TYR A 420 -4.25 -4.95 -15.43
CA TYR A 420 -3.28 -4.47 -14.43
C TYR A 420 -2.17 -5.50 -14.16
N ALA A 421 -2.56 -6.74 -13.88
CA ALA A 421 -1.62 -7.83 -13.58
C ALA A 421 -0.65 -8.09 -14.74
N THR A 422 -1.14 -8.03 -15.98
CA THR A 422 -0.31 -8.21 -17.18
C THR A 422 0.74 -7.12 -17.30
N GLN A 423 0.39 -5.86 -17.05
CA GLN A 423 1.31 -4.73 -17.15
C GLN A 423 2.33 -4.71 -16.03
N PHE A 424 1.90 -5.05 -14.81
CA PHE A 424 2.77 -5.24 -13.66
C PHE A 424 3.83 -6.31 -13.93
N TYR A 425 3.41 -7.50 -14.39
CA TYR A 425 4.35 -8.58 -14.70
C TYR A 425 5.36 -8.17 -15.78
N LYS A 426 4.91 -7.48 -16.84
CA LYS A 426 5.79 -6.96 -17.90
C LYS A 426 6.82 -5.99 -17.36
N HIS A 427 6.43 -5.01 -16.52
CA HIS A 427 7.36 -4.05 -15.94
C HIS A 427 8.36 -4.72 -14.99
N GLY A 428 7.87 -5.53 -14.05
CA GLY A 428 8.74 -6.22 -13.08
C GLY A 428 9.74 -7.17 -13.74
N SER A 429 9.31 -7.95 -14.73
CA SER A 429 10.19 -8.85 -15.49
C SER A 429 11.25 -8.07 -16.28
N ARG A 430 10.88 -7.02 -17.01
CA ARG A 430 11.84 -6.17 -17.75
C ARG A 430 12.88 -5.57 -16.80
N TYR A 431 12.45 -5.04 -15.67
CA TYR A 431 13.36 -4.45 -14.69
C TYR A 431 14.32 -5.49 -14.10
N LYS A 432 13.81 -6.67 -13.74
CA LYS A 432 14.64 -7.76 -13.22
C LYS A 432 15.70 -8.17 -14.22
N HIS A 433 15.31 -8.44 -15.48
CA HIS A 433 16.26 -8.84 -16.53
C HIS A 433 17.31 -7.76 -16.80
N ALA A 434 16.90 -6.48 -16.86
CA ALA A 434 17.84 -5.38 -17.02
C ALA A 434 18.82 -5.29 -15.84
N THR A 435 18.35 -5.47 -14.61
CA THR A 435 19.21 -5.44 -13.41
C THR A 435 20.19 -6.61 -13.39
N GLN A 436 19.75 -7.82 -13.73
CA GLN A 436 20.60 -9.00 -13.80
C GLN A 436 21.69 -8.87 -14.87
N ALA A 437 21.32 -8.46 -16.09
CA ALA A 437 22.27 -8.22 -17.16
C ALA A 437 23.35 -7.20 -16.74
N ARG A 438 22.95 -6.15 -16.01
CA ARG A 438 23.89 -5.15 -15.47
C ARG A 438 24.84 -5.72 -14.42
N LEU A 439 24.34 -6.54 -13.50
CA LEU A 439 25.18 -7.21 -12.51
C LEU A 439 26.19 -8.16 -13.18
N ASP A 440 25.77 -8.88 -14.22
CA ASP A 440 26.65 -9.77 -14.98
C ASP A 440 27.74 -9.00 -15.75
N SER A 441 27.39 -7.86 -16.34
CA SER A 441 28.35 -6.95 -16.98
C SER A 441 29.34 -6.38 -15.96
N ALA A 442 28.86 -5.88 -14.82
CA ALA A 442 29.71 -5.36 -13.76
C ALA A 442 30.67 -6.43 -13.20
N LYS A 443 30.18 -7.66 -13.02
CA LYS A 443 30.99 -8.80 -12.55
C LYS A 443 32.07 -9.20 -13.55
N THR A 444 31.76 -9.16 -14.84
CA THR A 444 32.75 -9.45 -15.89
C THR A 444 33.83 -8.40 -15.90
N TYR A 445 33.43 -7.13 -15.91
CA TYR A 445 34.35 -6.00 -15.96
C TYR A 445 35.26 -5.92 -14.71
N ALA A 446 34.71 -6.12 -13.52
CA ALA A 446 35.45 -6.06 -12.25
C ALA A 446 36.54 -7.15 -12.11
N LYS A 447 36.59 -8.15 -13.00
CA LYS A 447 37.69 -9.13 -13.06
C LYS A 447 38.92 -8.61 -13.81
N GLU A 448 38.71 -7.70 -14.75
CA GLU A 448 39.74 -7.24 -15.67
C GLU A 448 40.27 -5.86 -15.26
N GLN A 449 39.40 -5.02 -14.69
CA GLN A 449 39.70 -3.63 -14.36
C GLN A 449 38.96 -3.18 -13.09
N GLN A 450 39.43 -2.09 -12.49
CA GLN A 450 38.75 -1.48 -11.34
C GLN A 450 37.44 -0.84 -11.79
N LEU A 451 36.34 -1.25 -11.15
CA LEU A 451 34.98 -0.76 -11.42
C LEU A 451 34.72 0.54 -10.67
N TYR A 452 34.62 1.67 -11.38
CA TYR A 452 34.25 2.96 -10.80
C TYR A 452 32.77 3.22 -10.96
N ILE A 453 32.07 3.52 -9.85
CA ILE A 453 30.62 3.75 -9.85
C ILE A 453 30.29 5.11 -9.29
N TYR A 454 29.58 5.90 -10.07
CA TYR A 454 28.96 7.13 -9.59
C TYR A 454 27.46 6.92 -9.37
N SER A 455 26.98 7.26 -8.17
CA SER A 455 25.55 7.34 -7.83
C SER A 455 25.29 8.69 -7.18
N ASN A 456 24.22 9.35 -7.61
CA ASN A 456 23.79 10.67 -7.14
C ASN A 456 22.83 10.60 -5.95
N GLY A 457 22.82 9.49 -5.20
CA GLY A 457 21.99 9.28 -4.01
C GLY A 457 20.67 8.54 -4.27
N TRP A 458 20.28 8.34 -5.54
CA TRP A 458 18.99 7.74 -5.89
C TRP A 458 19.02 6.20 -6.03
N GLU A 459 20.22 5.61 -6.12
CA GLU A 459 20.40 4.21 -6.54
C GLU A 459 21.23 3.35 -5.57
N HIS A 460 21.21 3.69 -4.28
CA HIS A 460 21.84 2.89 -3.22
C HIS A 460 21.39 1.41 -3.22
N SER A 461 20.14 1.16 -3.64
CA SER A 461 19.62 -0.19 -3.91
C SER A 461 20.50 -1.03 -4.84
N PHE A 462 21.12 -0.42 -5.86
CA PHE A 462 21.99 -1.13 -6.80
C PHE A 462 23.39 -1.32 -6.22
N LEU A 463 23.91 -0.34 -5.45
CA LEU A 463 25.19 -0.50 -4.74
C LEU A 463 25.13 -1.69 -3.77
N HIS A 464 24.04 -1.80 -3.01
CA HIS A 464 23.82 -2.95 -2.12
C HIS A 464 23.81 -4.29 -2.88
N LYS A 465 23.28 -4.33 -4.11
CA LYS A 465 23.29 -5.54 -4.96
C LYS A 465 24.69 -5.92 -5.39
N LEU A 466 25.55 -4.95 -5.71
CA LEU A 466 26.95 -5.21 -6.05
C LEU A 466 27.72 -5.76 -4.85
N GLU A 467 27.50 -5.18 -3.66
CA GLU A 467 28.08 -5.64 -2.39
C GLU A 467 27.63 -7.05 -2.05
N SER A 468 26.33 -7.31 -2.12
CA SER A 468 25.73 -8.64 -1.89
C SER A 468 26.30 -9.68 -2.86
N ALA A 469 26.51 -9.29 -4.12
CA ALA A 469 27.12 -10.13 -5.15
C ALA A 469 28.66 -10.24 -5.04
N LYS A 470 29.27 -9.57 -4.05
CA LYS A 470 30.72 -9.49 -3.83
C LYS A 470 31.51 -9.00 -5.06
N ILE A 471 30.93 -8.05 -5.80
CA ILE A 471 31.57 -7.42 -6.95
C ILE A 471 32.37 -6.22 -6.43
N PRO A 472 33.71 -6.18 -6.57
CA PRO A 472 34.51 -5.06 -6.10
C PRO A 472 34.26 -3.81 -6.94
N PHE A 473 34.03 -2.68 -6.29
CA PHE A 473 33.90 -1.38 -6.95
C PHE A 473 34.46 -0.25 -6.09
N THR A 474 34.74 0.89 -6.72
CA THR A 474 35.11 2.14 -6.07
C THR A 474 34.03 3.17 -6.35
N ARG A 475 33.44 3.69 -5.29
CA ARG A 475 32.41 4.72 -5.44
C ARG A 475 33.05 6.08 -5.65
N LEU A 476 32.50 6.83 -6.60
CA LEU A 476 32.86 8.22 -6.87
C LEU A 476 31.81 9.17 -6.31
N ILE A 477 32.27 10.29 -5.77
CA ILE A 477 31.44 11.36 -5.19
C ILE A 477 31.04 12.40 -6.27
N SER A 478 31.83 12.53 -7.33
CA SER A 478 31.52 13.35 -8.51
C SER A 478 31.81 12.57 -9.81
N LYS A 479 31.15 12.98 -10.89
CA LYS A 479 31.51 12.57 -12.26
C LYS A 479 32.73 13.33 -12.80
N ASP A 480 33.06 14.47 -12.20
CA ASP A 480 34.15 15.33 -12.67
C ASP A 480 35.50 14.60 -12.54
N ASN A 481 36.24 14.50 -13.65
CA ASN A 481 37.54 13.80 -13.74
C ASN A 481 37.50 12.32 -13.32
N ALA A 482 36.36 11.64 -13.50
CA ALA A 482 36.22 10.23 -13.17
C ALA A 482 37.16 9.34 -14.03
N PRO A 483 37.85 8.35 -13.44
CA PRO A 483 38.64 7.39 -14.21
C PRO A 483 37.75 6.58 -15.16
N THR A 484 38.23 6.36 -16.39
CA THR A 484 37.53 5.54 -17.38
C THR A 484 37.85 4.06 -17.24
N PRO A 485 36.86 3.19 -17.49
CA PRO A 485 35.44 3.48 -17.71
C PRO A 485 34.67 3.75 -16.42
N LEU A 486 33.86 4.80 -16.46
CA LEU A 486 32.92 5.18 -15.40
C LEU A 486 31.57 4.50 -15.63
N TYR A 487 31.05 3.85 -14.60
CA TYR A 487 29.70 3.32 -14.56
C TYR A 487 28.80 4.29 -13.82
N VAL A 488 27.93 4.99 -14.55
CA VAL A 488 26.90 5.89 -13.98
C VAL A 488 25.61 5.12 -13.75
N VAL A 489 25.18 5.01 -12.49
CA VAL A 489 23.85 4.45 -12.21
C VAL A 489 22.79 5.47 -12.69
N PRO A 490 21.85 5.11 -13.60
CA PRO A 490 20.95 6.09 -14.21
C PRO A 490 19.94 6.69 -13.24
N ASN A 491 19.69 7.99 -13.38
CA ASN A 491 18.78 8.80 -12.54
C ASN A 491 17.29 8.38 -12.62
N SER A 492 16.88 7.63 -13.65
CA SER A 492 15.48 7.22 -13.82
C SER A 492 15.31 5.85 -14.50
N LEU A 493 14.20 5.20 -14.17
CA LEU A 493 13.80 3.91 -14.75
C LEU A 493 13.32 4.08 -16.19
N GLY A 494 14.18 3.79 -17.15
CA GLY A 494 13.83 3.79 -18.58
C GLY A 494 14.98 4.21 -19.49
N GLU A 495 16.01 4.87 -18.96
CA GLU A 495 17.20 5.18 -19.76
C GLU A 495 18.00 3.90 -20.00
N ILE A 496 18.00 3.51 -21.29
CA ILE A 496 18.71 2.35 -21.85
C ILE A 496 20.23 2.59 -21.87
N TYR A 497 20.70 3.79 -21.56
CA TYR A 497 22.10 4.15 -21.64
C TYR A 497 22.79 4.00 -20.27
N TRP A 498 23.39 2.83 -20.04
CA TRP A 498 24.78 2.90 -19.62
C TRP A 498 25.54 3.23 -20.89
N SER A 499 26.03 4.46 -21.05
CA SER A 499 27.25 4.60 -21.82
C SER A 499 28.34 4.00 -20.93
N ILE A 500 29.01 2.95 -21.39
CA ILE A 500 30.45 2.91 -21.14
C ILE A 500 30.92 4.17 -21.87
N GLU A 501 31.05 5.27 -21.14
CA GLU A 501 31.83 6.39 -21.68
C GLU A 501 33.28 5.89 -21.65
N SER A 502 33.67 5.19 -22.72
CA SER A 502 34.93 5.56 -23.33
C SER A 502 34.70 6.99 -23.81
N LEU A 503 35.18 7.96 -23.05
CA LEU A 503 35.36 9.30 -23.60
C LEU A 503 36.22 9.21 -24.86
#